data_AF-A0A1E2WJ98-F1
#
_entry.id   AF-A0A1E2WJ98-F1
#
_cell.length_a   1.000
_cell.length_b   1.000
_cell.length_c   1.000
_cell.angle_alpha   90.00
_cell.angle_beta   90.00
_cell.angle_gamma   90.00
#
_symmetry.space_group_name_H-M   'P 1'
#
loop_
_entity.id
_entity.type
_entity.pdbx_description
1 polymer ?
#
loop_
_entity_poly.entity_id
_entity_poly.type
_entity_poly.pdbx_seq_one_letter_code
_entity_poly.pdbx_strand_id
1 'polypeptide(L)'
;MKRSLIYAIVLTLSSTAIFAPNYVSARTDDGRVPHIDGNSQFPPIRWGIFRHTFRLHIPQNSKAVTQLLVKVPDNVTISNNIYDIDVVDEKGQKINTNVSVNGKTILLAFAEPVAPNTKFNVYLNKIKRRNLGNGSVYSFSAREVGIDAEIPIGVAWFRTY
;
A
#
# COMPACT_ATOMS: atom_id res chain seq x y z
N MET A 1 -50.62 -23.67 -43.26
CA MET A 1 -49.22 -23.24 -43.38
C MET A 1 -49.08 -21.81 -42.86
N LYS A 2 -48.20 -21.58 -41.87
CA LYS A 2 -47.30 -20.41 -41.74
C LYS A 2 -46.61 -20.47 -40.37
N ARG A 3 -45.30 -20.71 -40.40
CA ARG A 3 -44.38 -20.75 -39.24
C ARG A 3 -44.07 -19.31 -38.83
N SER A 4 -44.09 -19.00 -37.54
CA SER A 4 -43.57 -17.72 -37.04
C SER A 4 -42.19 -17.96 -36.43
N LEU A 5 -41.20 -17.21 -36.92
CA LEU A 5 -39.80 -17.26 -36.51
C LEU A 5 -39.51 -16.18 -35.45
N ILE A 6 -38.88 -16.61 -34.34
CA ILE A 6 -37.64 -16.10 -33.71
C ILE A 6 -37.55 -14.60 -33.36
N TYR A 7 -37.13 -14.28 -32.12
CA TYR A 7 -35.84 -13.62 -31.83
C TYR A 7 -35.60 -13.54 -30.31
N ALA A 8 -34.68 -14.38 -29.82
CA ALA A 8 -34.10 -14.24 -28.49
C ALA A 8 -32.73 -13.57 -28.64
N ILE A 9 -32.59 -12.35 -28.12
CA ILE A 9 -31.31 -11.63 -28.06
C ILE A 9 -30.61 -12.04 -26.77
N VAL A 10 -29.54 -12.80 -26.87
CA VAL A 10 -28.65 -13.09 -25.75
C VAL A 10 -27.55 -12.03 -25.74
N LEU A 11 -27.57 -11.16 -24.73
CA LEU A 11 -26.55 -10.13 -24.53
C LEU A 11 -25.47 -10.71 -23.59
N THR A 12 -24.35 -11.17 -24.16
CA THR A 12 -23.18 -11.58 -23.39
C THR A 12 -22.33 -10.36 -23.03
N LEU A 13 -22.38 -9.94 -21.77
CA LEU A 13 -21.46 -8.92 -21.23
C LEU A 13 -20.08 -9.57 -20.98
N SER A 14 -19.13 -9.35 -21.88
CA SER A 14 -17.72 -9.64 -21.63
C SER A 14 -17.12 -8.55 -20.72
N SER A 15 -16.96 -8.88 -19.43
CA SER A 15 -16.24 -8.01 -18.50
C SER A 15 -14.75 -8.10 -18.81
N THR A 16 -14.17 -7.02 -19.35
CA THR A 16 -12.72 -6.87 -19.42
C THR A 16 -12.22 -6.53 -18.03
N ALA A 17 -11.35 -7.37 -17.47
CA ALA A 17 -10.67 -7.07 -16.22
C ALA A 17 -9.75 -5.86 -16.46
N ILE A 18 -10.03 -4.74 -15.80
CA ILE A 18 -9.15 -3.58 -15.80
C ILE A 18 -7.95 -3.95 -14.93
N PHE A 19 -6.86 -4.40 -15.56
CA PHE A 19 -5.59 -4.54 -14.87
C PHE A 19 -5.10 -3.13 -14.50
N ALA A 20 -5.04 -2.86 -13.18
CA ALA A 20 -4.45 -1.63 -12.68
C ALA A 20 -2.98 -1.54 -13.16
N PRO A 21 -2.46 -0.34 -13.48
CA PRO A 21 -1.09 -0.19 -13.94
C PRO A 21 -0.12 -0.70 -12.88
N ASN A 22 0.72 -1.68 -13.27
CA ASN A 22 1.87 -2.10 -12.48
C ASN A 22 2.94 -1.00 -12.58
N TYR A 23 3.23 -0.33 -11.46
CA TYR A 23 4.31 0.64 -11.37
C TYR A 23 5.65 -0.09 -11.52
N VAL A 24 6.42 0.18 -12.57
CA VAL A 24 7.76 -0.40 -12.73
C VAL A 24 8.76 0.49 -11.98
N SER A 25 9.40 -0.06 -10.96
CA SER A 25 10.52 0.57 -10.24
C SER A 25 11.82 0.25 -10.99
N ALA A 26 12.68 1.25 -11.20
CA ALA A 26 14.01 1.06 -11.79
C ALA A 26 15.02 0.45 -10.79
N ARG A 27 14.59 0.15 -9.56
CA ARG A 27 15.45 -0.46 -8.53
C ARG A 27 15.60 -1.95 -8.79
N THR A 28 16.85 -2.37 -8.86
CA THR A 28 17.27 -3.75 -9.04
C THR A 28 17.03 -4.57 -7.77
N ASP A 29 16.80 -5.87 -7.95
CA ASP A 29 16.51 -6.81 -6.86
C ASP A 29 17.77 -7.26 -6.09
N ASP A 30 18.94 -6.73 -6.46
CA ASP A 30 20.23 -7.04 -5.85
C ASP A 30 20.51 -6.27 -4.55
N GLY A 31 19.62 -5.36 -4.16
CA GLY A 31 19.71 -4.58 -2.93
C GLY A 31 19.77 -5.45 -1.66
N ARG A 32 20.25 -4.86 -0.55
CA ARG A 32 20.36 -5.55 0.75
C ARG A 32 19.42 -5.00 1.82
N VAL A 33 18.72 -3.92 1.52
CA VAL A 33 17.86 -3.22 2.47
C VAL A 33 16.48 -3.02 1.83
N PRO A 34 15.39 -3.32 2.56
CA PRO A 34 14.04 -3.01 2.12
C PRO A 34 13.89 -1.52 1.79
N HIS A 35 12.99 -1.19 0.87
CA HIS A 35 12.79 0.19 0.48
C HIS A 35 11.39 0.47 -0.07
N ILE A 36 11.03 1.75 -0.11
CA ILE A 36 9.78 2.23 -0.69
C ILE A 36 9.91 2.36 -2.21
N ASP A 37 9.25 1.49 -2.96
CA ASP A 37 9.26 1.49 -4.44
C ASP A 37 8.40 2.62 -5.03
N GLY A 38 7.36 3.04 -4.32
CA GLY A 38 6.51 4.14 -4.77
C GLY A 38 5.29 4.37 -3.89
N ASN A 39 4.50 5.39 -4.24
CA ASN A 39 3.30 5.75 -3.51
C ASN A 39 2.24 6.36 -4.42
N SER A 40 0.97 6.18 -4.07
CA SER A 40 -0.17 6.71 -4.84
C SER A 40 -1.34 7.09 -3.94
N GLN A 41 -2.17 8.02 -4.42
CA GLN A 41 -3.34 8.52 -3.71
C GLN A 41 -4.60 8.25 -4.54
N PHE A 42 -5.67 7.81 -3.87
CA PHE A 42 -6.99 7.68 -4.47
C PHE A 42 -8.09 8.15 -3.52
N PRO A 43 -9.05 8.97 -3.94
CA PRO A 43 -9.12 9.61 -5.24
C PRO A 43 -8.03 10.69 -5.41
N PRO A 44 -7.66 11.07 -6.66
CA PRO A 44 -6.67 12.11 -6.93
C PRO A 44 -7.24 13.51 -6.74
N ILE A 45 -8.00 13.72 -5.65
CA ILE A 45 -8.66 14.99 -5.33
C ILE A 45 -7.94 15.71 -4.19
N ARG A 46 -8.09 17.04 -4.15
CA ARG A 46 -7.43 17.91 -3.17
C ARG A 46 -8.05 17.85 -1.77
N TRP A 47 -9.32 17.45 -1.67
CA TRP A 47 -10.14 17.55 -0.46
C TRP A 47 -10.92 16.27 -0.17
N GLY A 48 -11.28 16.08 1.09
CA GLY A 48 -12.12 14.98 1.53
C GLY A 48 -11.33 13.80 2.10
N ILE A 49 -11.90 12.62 1.90
CA ILE A 49 -11.39 11.35 2.41
C ILE A 49 -10.66 10.65 1.28
N PHE A 50 -9.41 10.25 1.51
CA PHE A 50 -8.59 9.57 0.52
C PHE A 50 -7.91 8.35 1.13
N ARG A 51 -7.29 7.58 0.25
CA ARG A 51 -6.45 6.44 0.54
C ARG A 51 -5.04 6.76 0.06
N HIS A 52 -4.05 6.56 0.93
CA HIS A 52 -2.65 6.52 0.54
C HIS A 52 -2.21 5.06 0.43
N THR A 53 -1.56 4.75 -0.68
CA THR A 53 -0.96 3.47 -0.96
C THR A 53 0.55 3.64 -1.01
N PHE A 54 1.26 2.76 -0.32
CA PHE A 54 2.72 2.68 -0.34
C PHE A 54 3.13 1.31 -0.83
N ARG A 55 4.00 1.26 -1.83
CA ARG A 55 4.58 0.00 -2.29
C ARG A 55 5.92 -0.22 -1.62
N LEU A 56 6.04 -1.29 -0.86
CA LEU A 56 7.28 -1.75 -0.29
C LEU A 56 7.92 -2.83 -1.18
N HIS A 57 9.24 -2.85 -1.19
CA HIS A 57 10.02 -3.89 -1.81
C HIS A 57 11.07 -4.39 -0.82
N ILE A 58 11.10 -5.71 -0.62
CA ILE A 58 12.11 -6.43 0.14
C ILE A 58 13.00 -7.16 -0.88
N PRO A 59 14.22 -6.67 -1.18
CA PRO A 59 15.09 -7.26 -2.18
C PRO A 59 15.52 -8.70 -1.88
N GLN A 60 15.92 -9.46 -2.89
CA GLN A 60 16.36 -10.85 -2.76
C GLN A 60 17.51 -11.04 -1.75
N ASN A 61 18.47 -10.12 -1.71
CA ASN A 61 19.64 -10.22 -0.82
C ASN A 61 19.44 -9.53 0.55
N SER A 62 18.21 -9.14 0.88
CA SER A 62 17.87 -8.59 2.20
C SER A 62 17.42 -9.68 3.17
N LYS A 63 17.25 -9.32 4.45
CA LYS A 63 16.65 -10.23 5.43
C LYS A 63 15.13 -10.09 5.42
N ALA A 64 14.45 -11.11 5.94
CA ALA A 64 13.00 -11.05 6.12
C ALA A 64 12.61 -9.93 7.09
N VAL A 65 11.52 -9.23 6.78
CA VAL A 65 11.02 -8.10 7.58
C VAL A 65 9.99 -8.58 8.59
N THR A 66 10.21 -8.27 9.87
CA THR A 66 9.32 -8.65 10.97
C THR A 66 8.36 -7.53 11.34
N GLN A 67 8.80 -6.28 11.18
CA GLN A 67 8.01 -5.11 11.55
C GLN A 67 8.24 -3.96 10.57
N LEU A 68 7.19 -3.17 10.34
CA LEU A 68 7.23 -1.93 9.58
C LEU A 68 6.65 -0.80 10.44
N LEU A 69 7.46 0.24 10.66
CA LEU A 69 7.07 1.49 11.28
C LEU A 69 6.77 2.53 10.20
N VAL A 70 5.62 3.19 10.31
CA VAL A 70 5.23 4.31 9.47
C VAL A 70 5.02 5.53 10.35
N LYS A 71 5.82 6.58 10.16
CA LYS A 71 5.56 7.88 10.80
C LYS A 71 4.72 8.73 9.86
N VAL A 72 3.54 9.10 10.36
CA VAL A 72 2.54 9.90 9.67
C VAL A 72 2.83 11.37 9.91
N PRO A 73 2.84 12.22 8.88
CA PRO A 73 3.10 13.65 9.05
C PRO A 73 1.96 14.37 9.80
N ASP A 74 2.27 15.52 10.36
CA ASP A 74 1.31 16.30 11.15
C ASP A 74 0.11 16.80 10.35
N ASN A 75 0.32 17.04 9.05
CA ASN A 75 -0.70 17.49 8.11
C ASN A 75 -1.69 16.39 7.68
N VAL A 76 -1.55 15.14 8.16
CA VAL A 76 -2.49 14.04 7.90
C VAL A 76 -3.13 13.53 9.19
N THR A 77 -4.45 13.42 9.18
CA THR A 77 -5.21 12.74 10.23
C THR A 77 -5.53 11.33 9.74
N ILE A 78 -5.03 10.34 10.47
CA ILE A 78 -5.40 8.93 10.29
C ILE A 78 -6.61 8.59 11.16
N SER A 79 -7.38 7.61 10.71
CA SER A 79 -8.40 6.98 11.54
C SER A 79 -7.71 6.23 12.68
N ASN A 80 -8.25 6.31 13.89
CA ASN A 80 -7.80 5.45 15.00
C ASN A 80 -8.27 4.00 14.83
N ASN A 81 -9.06 3.71 13.79
CA ASN A 81 -9.52 2.38 13.49
C ASN A 81 -8.46 1.59 12.73
N ILE A 82 -7.92 0.55 13.36
CA ILE A 82 -6.95 -0.37 12.76
C ILE A 82 -7.49 -1.08 11.50
N TYR A 83 -8.81 -1.22 11.36
CA TYR A 83 -9.43 -1.81 10.16
C TYR A 83 -9.35 -0.92 8.92
N ASP A 84 -8.93 0.35 9.07
CA ASP A 84 -8.66 1.22 7.93
C ASP A 84 -7.21 1.06 7.42
N ILE A 85 -6.44 0.12 7.97
CA ILE A 85 -5.06 -0.15 7.56
C ILE A 85 -4.96 -1.58 7.05
N ASP A 86 -4.61 -1.74 5.77
CA ASP A 86 -4.44 -3.05 5.15
C ASP A 86 -3.03 -3.22 4.61
N VAL A 87 -2.52 -4.45 4.69
CA VAL A 87 -1.29 -4.86 4.03
C VAL A 87 -1.63 -6.02 3.09
N VAL A 88 -1.29 -5.88 1.82
CA VAL A 88 -1.61 -6.88 0.80
C VAL A 88 -0.40 -7.18 -0.07
N ASP A 89 -0.27 -8.43 -0.50
CA ASP A 89 0.77 -8.85 -1.44
C ASP A 89 0.50 -8.33 -2.89
N GLU A 90 1.38 -8.67 -3.83
CA GLU A 90 1.21 -8.29 -5.24
C GLU A 90 -0.03 -8.92 -5.91
N LYS A 91 -0.56 -10.01 -5.34
CA LYS A 91 -1.77 -10.68 -5.81
C LYS A 91 -3.04 -10.10 -5.16
N GLY A 92 -2.90 -9.10 -4.28
CA GLY A 92 -3.99 -8.48 -3.53
C GLY A 92 -4.47 -9.32 -2.34
N GLN A 93 -3.74 -10.36 -1.95
CA GLN A 93 -4.05 -11.18 -0.79
C GLN A 93 -3.57 -10.50 0.48
N LYS A 94 -4.38 -10.54 1.54
CA LYS A 94 -4.05 -9.89 2.80
C LYS A 94 -2.90 -10.61 3.50
N ILE A 95 -1.86 -9.85 3.87
CA ILE A 95 -0.76 -10.34 4.69
C ILE A 95 -1.18 -10.25 6.16
N ASN A 96 -1.08 -11.36 6.89
CA ASN A 96 -1.48 -11.39 8.29
C ASN A 96 -0.56 -10.48 9.14
N THR A 97 -1.13 -9.39 9.63
CA THR A 97 -0.40 -8.30 10.26
C THR A 97 -1.19 -7.78 11.45
N ASN A 98 -0.54 -7.68 12.60
CA ASN A 98 -1.07 -6.99 13.76
C ASN A 98 -0.75 -5.49 13.65
N VAL A 99 -1.78 -4.66 13.68
CA VAL A 99 -1.67 -3.22 13.48
C VAL A 99 -1.89 -2.52 14.82
N SER A 100 -0.98 -1.61 15.16
CA SER A 100 -1.16 -0.71 16.28
C SER A 100 -0.88 0.73 15.86
N VAL A 101 -1.65 1.65 16.43
CA VAL A 101 -1.53 3.08 16.15
C VAL A 101 -1.25 3.79 17.48
N ASN A 102 -0.10 4.45 17.56
CA ASN A 102 0.31 5.25 18.70
C ASN A 102 0.61 6.68 18.24
N GLY A 103 -0.37 7.57 18.41
CA GLY A 103 -0.27 8.95 17.96
C GLY A 103 -0.06 9.06 16.45
N LYS A 104 1.13 9.50 16.04
CA LYS A 104 1.54 9.65 14.64
C LYS A 104 2.36 8.49 14.11
N THR A 105 2.46 7.40 14.86
CA THR A 105 3.23 6.21 14.47
C THR A 105 2.30 5.03 14.31
N ILE A 106 2.39 4.36 13.17
CA ILE A 106 1.72 3.10 12.89
C ILE A 106 2.79 2.02 12.95
N LEU A 107 2.58 1.00 13.77
CA LEU A 107 3.40 -0.20 13.82
C LEU A 107 2.61 -1.35 13.20
N LEU A 108 3.21 -1.95 12.18
CA LEU A 108 2.75 -3.14 11.49
C LEU A 108 3.67 -4.29 11.89
N ALA A 109 3.20 -5.18 12.75
CA ALA A 109 3.92 -6.38 13.17
C ALA A 109 3.40 -7.57 12.38
N PHE A 110 4.25 -8.17 11.54
CA PHE A 110 3.85 -9.30 10.72
C PHE A 110 3.77 -10.57 11.57
N ALA A 111 2.70 -11.35 11.41
CA ALA A 111 2.53 -12.61 12.14
C ALA A 111 3.63 -13.62 11.78
N GLU A 112 4.03 -13.62 10.51
CA GLU A 112 5.19 -14.33 9.98
C GLU A 112 6.11 -13.31 9.28
N PRO A 113 7.44 -13.42 9.42
CA PRO A 113 8.36 -12.52 8.74
C PRO A 113 8.13 -12.52 7.21
N VAL A 114 8.02 -11.33 6.62
CA VAL A 114 7.83 -11.20 5.17
C VAL A 114 9.15 -11.52 4.47
N ALA A 115 9.14 -12.52 3.61
CA ALA A 115 10.34 -13.06 2.99
C ALA A 115 11.04 -12.06 2.05
N PRO A 116 12.35 -12.23 1.80
CA PRO A 116 13.06 -11.55 0.73
C PRO A 116 12.47 -11.84 -0.66
N ASN A 117 12.81 -10.99 -1.63
CA ASN A 117 12.24 -11.01 -2.99
C ASN A 117 10.70 -10.93 -2.97
N THR A 118 10.16 -10.02 -2.17
CA THR A 118 8.72 -9.77 -2.11
C THR A 118 8.42 -8.30 -2.23
N LYS A 119 7.26 -8.02 -2.82
CA LYS A 119 6.67 -6.69 -2.85
C LYS A 119 5.27 -6.77 -2.28
N PHE A 120 4.88 -5.71 -1.59
CA PHE A 120 3.55 -5.61 -1.02
C PHE A 120 3.14 -4.16 -0.91
N ASN A 121 1.84 -3.94 -0.74
CA ASN A 121 1.27 -2.63 -0.59
C ASN A 121 0.73 -2.44 0.82
N VAL A 122 0.96 -1.26 1.38
CA VAL A 122 0.31 -0.77 2.59
C VAL A 122 -0.74 0.26 2.19
N TYR A 123 -1.98 0.04 2.60
CA TYR A 123 -3.09 0.94 2.38
C TYR A 123 -3.47 1.64 3.68
N LEU A 124 -3.41 2.96 3.68
CA LEU A 124 -4.00 3.80 4.71
C LEU A 124 -5.32 4.35 4.18
N ASN A 125 -6.41 3.70 4.55
CA ASN A 125 -7.76 4.07 4.16
C ASN A 125 -8.31 5.19 5.04
N LYS A 126 -9.32 5.88 4.52
CA LYS A 126 -10.10 6.91 5.23
C LYS A 126 -9.28 8.03 5.88
N ILE A 127 -8.12 8.36 5.33
CA ILE A 127 -7.28 9.43 5.84
C ILE A 127 -7.83 10.78 5.39
N LYS A 128 -7.59 11.80 6.23
CA LYS A 128 -8.02 13.19 5.98
C LYS A 128 -6.82 14.11 6.04
N ARG A 129 -6.78 15.10 5.15
CA ARG A 129 -5.77 16.17 5.24
C ARG A 129 -6.22 17.18 6.29
N ARG A 130 -5.30 17.63 7.13
CA ARG A 130 -5.57 18.65 8.15
C ARG A 130 -5.56 20.07 7.55
N ASN A 131 -4.56 20.37 6.72
CA ASN A 131 -4.32 21.71 6.16
C ASN A 131 -4.04 21.65 4.65
N LEU A 132 -4.38 22.71 3.91
CA LEU A 132 -4.11 22.87 2.46
C LEU A 132 -2.64 23.22 2.11
N GLY A 133 -1.73 23.12 3.09
CA GLY A 133 -0.31 23.48 2.94
C GLY A 133 0.52 22.43 2.19
N ASN A 134 1.81 22.40 2.49
CA ASN A 134 2.80 21.53 1.84
C ASN A 134 2.36 20.06 1.76
N GLY A 135 2.90 19.36 0.76
CA GLY A 135 2.69 17.92 0.56
C GLY A 135 2.98 17.07 1.81
N SER A 136 2.38 15.89 1.88
CA SER A 136 2.53 14.96 3.01
C SER A 136 3.74 14.06 2.78
N VAL A 137 4.68 14.06 3.73
CA VAL A 137 5.89 13.21 3.69
C VAL A 137 5.81 12.19 4.82
N TYR A 138 5.76 10.92 4.46
CA TYR A 138 5.80 9.80 5.39
C TYR A 138 7.22 9.27 5.48
N SER A 139 7.66 8.85 6.65
CA SER A 139 8.94 8.16 6.82
C SER A 139 8.72 6.71 7.27
N PHE A 140 9.51 5.81 6.72
CA PHE A 140 9.38 4.37 6.94
C PHE A 140 10.63 3.80 7.57
N SER A 141 10.45 2.87 8.49
CA SER A 141 11.53 2.10 9.09
C SER A 141 11.12 0.64 9.24
N ALA A 142 12.04 -0.28 9.04
CA ALA A 142 11.79 -1.72 9.17
C ALA A 142 12.65 -2.33 10.28
N ARG A 143 12.14 -3.40 10.88
CA ARG A 143 12.97 -4.36 11.63
C ARG A 143 13.06 -5.65 10.86
N GLU A 144 14.24 -6.24 10.88
CA GLU A 144 14.57 -7.45 10.14
C GLU A 144 14.90 -8.60 11.11
N VAL A 145 14.75 -9.84 10.64
CA VAL A 145 15.12 -11.01 11.43
C VAL A 145 16.58 -10.94 11.87
N GLY A 146 16.83 -11.11 13.17
CA GLY A 146 18.17 -11.06 13.76
C GLY A 146 18.81 -9.68 13.79
N ILE A 147 18.04 -8.59 13.60
CA ILE A 147 18.47 -7.21 13.81
C ILE A 147 17.49 -6.53 14.76
N ASP A 148 17.94 -6.23 15.98
CA ASP A 148 17.15 -5.50 16.98
C ASP A 148 17.38 -3.98 16.87
N ALA A 149 17.16 -3.45 15.68
CA ALA A 149 17.28 -2.02 15.39
C ALA A 149 16.26 -1.60 14.33
N GLU A 150 15.81 -0.36 14.41
CA GLU A 150 14.95 0.25 13.38
C GLU A 150 15.81 0.79 12.24
N ILE A 151 15.68 0.20 11.06
CA ILE A 151 16.42 0.57 9.86
C ILE A 151 15.56 1.54 9.05
N PRO A 152 15.99 2.78 8.76
CA PRO A 152 15.25 3.68 7.90
C PRO A 152 15.27 3.17 6.45
N ILE A 153 14.08 2.96 5.87
CA ILE A 153 13.93 2.37 4.53
C ILE A 153 13.40 3.35 3.47
N GLY A 154 13.25 4.62 3.85
CA GLY A 154 12.95 5.71 2.93
C GLY A 154 11.72 6.52 3.33
N VAL A 155 11.27 7.33 2.37
CA VAL A 155 10.16 8.27 2.53
C VAL A 155 9.19 8.16 1.35
N ALA A 156 7.93 8.48 1.59
CA ALA A 156 6.92 8.62 0.55
C ALA A 156 6.35 10.04 0.56
N TRP A 157 6.39 10.71 -0.59
CA TRP A 157 5.94 12.09 -0.72
C TRP A 157 4.69 12.19 -1.58
N PHE A 158 3.64 12.77 -1.02
CA PHE A 158 2.43 13.16 -1.75
C PHE A 158 2.44 14.66 -1.98
N ARG A 159 2.72 15.06 -3.22
CA ARG A 159 2.59 16.45 -3.64
C ARG A 159 1.14 16.89 -3.63
N THR A 160 0.91 18.12 -3.22
CA THR A 160 -0.36 18.81 -3.44
C THR A 160 -0.35 19.34 -4.87
N TYR A 161 -1.16 18.74 -5.74
CA TYR A 161 -1.46 19.32 -7.06
C TYR A 161 -2.41 20.48 -6.89
#